data_AF-A0AAW6H0I2-F1
#
_entry.id   AF-A0AAW6H0I2-F1
#
_cell.length_a   1.000
_cell.length_b   1.000
_cell.length_c   1.000
_cell.angle_alpha   90.00
_cell.angle_beta   90.00
_cell.angle_gamma   90.00
#
_symmetry.space_group_name_H-M   'P 1'
#
loop_
_entity.id
_entity.type
_entity.pdbx_description
1 polymer ?
#
loop_
_entity_poly.entity_id
_entity_poly.type
_entity_poly.pdbx_seq_one_letter_code
_entity_poly.pdbx_strand_id
1 'polypeptide(L)'
;LADIYMYQGDYNQAEKLLGKVVSNGFYELDASNYNDKETITNLFDNGSSRETIFATRYESQPRGNISLGTPMLVPIMTYTDVVLSYAESLFKNGKTTEAESQLQKVTTAKHISITGGNTLEKIKNARLQLMLYTNTNFAFMKRNNFAKNVYGIEEYRQLLPIPEQELMTNPSMTQNPGY
;
A
#
# COMPACT_ATOMS: atom_id res chain seq x y z
N LEU A 1 0.58 12.82 2.97
CA LEU A 1 1.21 13.35 4.21
C LEU A 1 1.25 12.30 5.32
N ALA A 2 0.13 11.61 5.64
CA ALA A 2 0.14 10.53 6.64
C ALA A 2 1.22 9.46 6.38
N ASP A 3 1.37 9.00 5.14
CA ASP A 3 2.39 7.99 4.80
C ASP A 3 3.82 8.44 5.13
N ILE A 4 4.11 9.74 4.94
CA ILE A 4 5.42 10.33 5.27
C ILE A 4 5.66 10.21 6.78
N TYR A 5 4.67 10.54 7.61
CA TYR A 5 4.78 10.37 9.06
C TYR A 5 4.96 8.90 9.46
N MET A 6 4.25 7.97 8.80
CA MET A 6 4.44 6.53 9.04
C MET A 6 5.86 6.06 8.69
N TYR A 7 6.44 6.57 7.60
CA TYR A 7 7.84 6.30 7.23
C TYR A 7 8.84 6.86 8.24
N GLN A 8 8.52 8.00 8.86
CA GLN A 8 9.33 8.63 9.90
C GLN A 8 9.12 8.01 11.28
N GLY A 9 8.17 7.08 11.43
CA GLY A 9 7.80 6.49 12.71
C GLY A 9 6.91 7.37 13.60
N ASP A 10 6.44 8.52 13.10
CA ASP A 10 5.51 9.40 13.81
C ASP A 10 4.06 8.94 13.63
N TYR A 11 3.73 7.84 14.29
CA TYR A 11 2.39 7.25 14.23
C TYR A 11 1.31 8.12 14.89
N ASN A 12 1.68 9.06 15.77
CA ASN A 12 0.73 9.99 16.38
C ASN A 12 0.16 10.98 15.35
N GLN A 13 1.02 11.53 14.48
CA GLN A 13 0.55 12.42 13.41
C GLN A 13 -0.13 11.64 12.28
N ALA A 14 0.38 10.46 11.94
CA ALA A 14 -0.27 9.58 10.96
C ALA A 14 -1.70 9.23 11.38
N GLU A 15 -1.89 8.80 12.64
CA GLU A 15 -3.22 8.48 13.20
C GLU A 15 -4.19 9.66 13.03
N LYS A 16 -3.78 10.88 13.40
CA LYS A 16 -4.64 12.08 13.30
C LYS A 16 -5.07 12.36 11.86
N LEU A 17 -4.15 12.25 10.90
CA LEU A 17 -4.45 12.55 9.50
C LEU A 17 -5.32 11.46 8.87
N LEU A 18 -5.02 10.19 9.12
CA LEU A 18 -5.80 9.06 8.61
C LEU A 18 -7.19 9.03 9.24
N GLY A 19 -7.29 9.32 10.54
CA GLY A 19 -8.56 9.44 11.25
C GLY A 19 -9.49 10.48 10.62
N LYS A 20 -8.95 11.63 10.17
CA LYS A 20 -9.74 12.63 9.43
C LYS A 20 -10.32 12.10 8.11
N VAL A 21 -9.57 11.26 7.41
CA VAL A 21 -10.06 10.64 6.16
C VAL A 21 -11.14 9.62 6.48
N VAL A 22 -10.93 8.78 7.50
CA VAL A 22 -11.91 7.78 7.93
C VAL A 22 -13.21 8.41 8.45
N SER A 23 -13.14 9.61 9.05
CA SER A 23 -14.31 10.28 9.63
C SER A 23 -15.05 11.22 8.67
N ASN A 24 -14.53 11.51 7.47
CA ASN A 24 -15.11 12.54 6.59
C ASN A 24 -16.34 12.09 5.79
N GLY A 25 -16.54 10.77 5.65
CA GLY A 25 -17.68 10.20 4.91
C GLY A 25 -17.62 10.30 3.39
N PHE A 26 -16.48 10.71 2.79
CA PHE A 26 -16.33 10.79 1.33
C PHE A 26 -16.05 9.43 0.68
N TYR A 27 -15.58 8.46 1.45
CA TYR A 27 -15.19 7.13 0.97
C TYR A 27 -15.79 6.05 1.86
N GLU A 28 -16.07 4.90 1.27
CA GLU A 28 -16.70 3.78 1.95
C GLU A 28 -16.09 2.46 1.48
N LEU A 29 -15.87 1.54 2.42
CA LEU A 29 -15.41 0.19 2.11
C LEU A 29 -16.55 -0.56 1.40
N ASP A 30 -16.23 -1.20 0.28
CA ASP A 30 -17.11 -2.14 -0.41
C ASP A 30 -16.37 -3.47 -0.64
N ALA A 31 -16.92 -4.36 -1.49
CA ALA A 31 -16.32 -5.65 -1.81
C ALA A 31 -15.21 -5.57 -2.88
N SER A 32 -14.87 -4.38 -3.41
CA SER A 32 -13.90 -4.21 -4.48
C SER A 32 -12.52 -4.74 -4.08
N ASN A 33 -11.87 -5.49 -4.96
CA ASN A 33 -10.49 -5.92 -4.75
C ASN A 33 -9.66 -5.52 -5.95
N TYR A 34 -8.73 -4.59 -5.74
CA TYR A 34 -7.91 -4.01 -6.81
C TYR A 34 -6.76 -4.90 -7.26
N ASN A 35 -6.62 -6.10 -6.69
CA ASN A 35 -5.84 -7.17 -7.31
C ASN A 35 -6.61 -7.87 -8.45
N ASP A 36 -7.94 -7.70 -8.52
CA ASP A 36 -8.78 -8.34 -9.53
C ASP A 36 -8.93 -7.45 -10.76
N LYS A 37 -8.69 -8.04 -11.94
CA LYS A 37 -8.75 -7.33 -13.23
C LYS A 37 -10.13 -6.72 -13.48
N GLU A 38 -11.20 -7.41 -13.08
CA GLU A 38 -12.57 -6.93 -13.26
C GLU A 38 -12.85 -5.64 -12.49
N THR A 39 -12.39 -5.55 -11.24
CA THR A 39 -12.48 -4.31 -10.43
C THR A 39 -11.80 -3.13 -11.14
N ILE A 40 -10.63 -3.38 -11.74
CA ILE A 40 -9.86 -2.36 -12.48
C ILE A 40 -10.60 -1.96 -13.77
N THR A 41 -11.12 -2.91 -14.52
CA THR A 41 -11.93 -2.64 -15.73
C THR A 41 -13.18 -1.82 -15.38
N ASN A 42 -13.92 -2.22 -14.34
CA ASN A 42 -15.11 -1.50 -13.89
C ASN A 42 -14.79 -0.07 -13.46
N LEU A 43 -13.67 0.15 -12.77
CA LEU A 43 -13.22 1.50 -12.41
C LEU A 43 -12.82 2.33 -13.64
N PHE A 44 -12.22 1.71 -14.65
CA PHE A 44 -11.89 2.37 -15.92
C PHE A 44 -13.14 2.80 -16.69
N ASP A 45 -14.13 1.91 -16.80
CA ASP A 45 -15.35 2.15 -17.57
C ASP A 45 -16.28 3.17 -16.89
N ASN A 46 -16.40 3.11 -15.56
CA ASN A 46 -17.33 3.95 -14.79
C ASN A 46 -16.67 5.22 -14.20
N GLY A 47 -15.34 5.30 -14.22
CA GLY A 47 -14.56 6.47 -13.79
C GLY A 47 -14.47 6.73 -12.28
N SER A 48 -15.27 6.08 -11.44
CA SER A 48 -15.22 6.22 -9.98
C SER A 48 -15.64 4.95 -9.25
N SER A 49 -15.24 4.82 -7.98
CA SER A 49 -15.74 3.83 -7.04
C SER A 49 -15.85 4.46 -5.64
N ARG A 50 -16.50 3.77 -4.70
CA ARG A 50 -16.62 4.23 -3.31
C ARG A 50 -15.29 4.27 -2.56
N GLU A 51 -14.30 3.53 -3.05
CA GLU A 51 -13.00 3.40 -2.40
C GLU A 51 -11.86 4.14 -3.09
N THR A 52 -11.97 4.46 -4.37
CA THR A 52 -10.87 5.09 -5.10
C THR A 52 -10.72 6.54 -4.66
N ILE A 53 -9.58 6.85 -4.03
CA ILE A 53 -9.20 8.21 -3.66
C ILE A 53 -8.44 8.86 -4.80
N PHE A 54 -7.47 8.12 -5.37
CA PHE A 54 -6.66 8.59 -6.48
C PHE A 54 -6.26 7.41 -7.37
N ALA A 55 -6.48 7.55 -8.68
CA ALA A 55 -6.06 6.59 -9.69
C ALA A 55 -5.45 7.32 -10.87
N THR A 56 -4.44 6.70 -11.49
CA THR A 56 -3.83 7.20 -12.72
C THR A 56 -4.34 6.38 -13.89
N ARG A 57 -4.79 7.08 -14.93
CA ARG A 57 -5.12 6.48 -16.22
C ARG A 57 -3.95 6.67 -17.17
N TYR A 58 -3.61 5.62 -17.92
CA TYR A 58 -2.63 5.67 -18.98
C TYR A 58 -3.29 5.26 -20.29
N GLU A 59 -3.09 6.07 -21.32
CA GLU A 59 -3.43 5.67 -22.69
C GLU A 59 -2.23 4.98 -23.31
N SER A 60 -2.42 3.73 -23.75
CA SER A 60 -1.38 2.97 -24.41
C SER A 60 -0.91 3.67 -25.68
N GLN A 61 0.24 4.35 -25.60
CA GLN A 61 1.01 4.73 -26.77
C GLN A 61 1.92 3.54 -27.13
N PRO A 62 1.78 2.92 -28.32
CA PRO A 62 2.67 1.85 -28.73
C PRO A 62 4.09 2.40 -28.88
N ARG A 63 4.96 2.14 -27.89
CA ARG A 63 6.41 2.33 -28.02
C ARG A 63 7.03 1.05 -28.57
N GLY A 64 7.10 0.96 -29.90
CA GLY A 64 7.68 -0.19 -30.61
C GLY A 64 6.79 -1.45 -30.60
N ASN A 65 7.36 -2.59 -30.96
CA ASN A 65 6.64 -3.88 -31.07
C ASN A 65 6.39 -4.59 -29.72
N ILE A 66 6.51 -3.89 -28.60
CA ILE A 66 6.29 -4.47 -27.27
C ILE A 66 4.92 -4.02 -26.77
N SER A 67 3.96 -4.94 -26.75
CA SER A 67 2.69 -4.73 -26.06
C SER A 67 2.90 -5.00 -24.56
N LEU A 68 3.09 -3.94 -23.78
CA LEU A 68 3.03 -4.03 -22.32
C LEU A 68 1.57 -4.20 -21.92
N GLY A 69 1.21 -5.37 -21.37
CA GLY A 69 -0.12 -5.66 -20.82
C GLY A 69 -0.40 -4.90 -19.51
N THR A 70 0.00 -3.64 -19.42
CA THR A 70 -0.26 -2.80 -18.25
C THR A 70 -1.74 -2.40 -18.24
N PRO A 71 -2.43 -2.50 -17.08
CA PRO A 71 -3.80 -2.01 -16.98
C PRO A 71 -3.83 -0.52 -17.31
N MET A 72 -4.82 -0.09 -18.09
CA MET A 72 -5.00 1.31 -18.49
C MET A 72 -5.36 2.22 -17.31
N LEU A 73 -5.61 1.64 -16.14
CA LEU A 73 -5.86 2.35 -14.89
C LEU A 73 -5.14 1.65 -13.74
N VAL A 74 -4.47 2.45 -12.90
CA VAL A 74 -3.81 1.98 -11.68
C VAL A 74 -4.33 2.79 -10.50
N PRO A 75 -5.01 2.17 -9.52
CA PRO A 75 -5.36 2.84 -8.27
C PRO A 75 -4.08 3.06 -7.46
N ILE A 76 -3.81 4.32 -7.11
CA ILE A 76 -2.62 4.72 -6.36
C ILE A 76 -2.96 4.88 -4.87
N MET A 77 -4.16 5.32 -4.56
CA MET A 77 -4.67 5.43 -3.19
C MET A 77 -6.11 4.94 -3.13
N THR A 78 -6.36 4.00 -2.23
CA THR A 78 -7.70 3.43 -1.98
C THR A 78 -8.08 3.61 -0.52
N TYR A 79 -9.38 3.60 -0.25
CA TYR A 79 -9.88 3.71 1.11
C TYR A 79 -9.51 2.49 1.96
N THR A 80 -9.44 1.30 1.36
CA THR A 80 -8.87 0.12 2.02
C THR A 80 -7.44 0.38 2.53
N ASP A 81 -6.57 1.03 1.75
CA ASP A 81 -5.21 1.39 2.19
C ASP A 81 -5.24 2.35 3.39
N VAL A 82 -6.11 3.37 3.33
CA VAL A 82 -6.29 4.34 4.41
C VAL A 82 -6.72 3.64 5.70
N VAL A 83 -7.73 2.77 5.64
CA VAL A 83 -8.26 2.10 6.84
C VAL A 83 -7.22 1.13 7.42
N LEU A 84 -6.49 0.38 6.58
CA LEU A 84 -5.43 -0.52 7.05
C LEU A 84 -4.22 0.24 7.63
N SER A 85 -3.86 1.37 7.03
CA SER A 85 -2.79 2.24 7.53
C SER A 85 -3.21 2.97 8.81
N TYR A 86 -4.50 3.28 8.97
CA TYR A 86 -5.06 3.81 10.21
C TYR A 86 -5.03 2.75 11.31
N ALA A 87 -5.43 1.51 11.02
CA ALA A 87 -5.33 0.38 11.93
C ALA A 87 -3.88 0.15 12.40
N GLU A 88 -2.90 0.22 11.49
CA GLU A 88 -1.49 0.13 11.86
C GLU A 88 -1.08 1.26 12.82
N SER A 89 -1.45 2.50 12.51
CA SER A 89 -1.09 3.66 13.33
C SER A 89 -1.69 3.55 14.75
N LEU A 90 -2.96 3.15 14.85
CA LEU A 90 -3.62 2.86 16.13
C LEU A 90 -2.86 1.78 16.91
N PHE A 91 -2.51 0.66 16.25
CA PHE A 91 -1.77 -0.42 16.89
C PHE A 91 -0.40 0.06 17.42
N LYS A 92 0.34 0.84 16.62
CA LYS A 92 1.64 1.40 16.99
C LYS A 92 1.56 2.41 18.14
N ASN A 93 0.42 3.08 18.29
CA ASN A 93 0.14 3.97 19.42
C ASN A 93 -0.45 3.23 20.64
N GLY A 94 -0.47 1.89 20.64
CA GLY A 94 -0.97 1.08 21.77
C GLY A 94 -2.50 0.91 21.82
N LYS A 95 -3.22 1.39 20.80
CA LYS A 95 -4.69 1.33 20.69
C LYS A 95 -5.13 0.05 19.96
N THR A 96 -4.82 -1.09 20.56
CA THR A 96 -4.98 -2.40 19.92
C THR A 96 -6.45 -2.73 19.61
N THR A 97 -7.37 -2.43 20.52
CA THR A 97 -8.81 -2.70 20.31
C THR A 97 -9.38 -1.88 19.16
N GLU A 98 -9.01 -0.60 19.06
CA GLU A 98 -9.41 0.27 17.96
C GLU A 98 -8.80 -0.18 16.63
N ALA A 99 -7.54 -0.61 16.64
CA ALA A 99 -6.87 -1.16 15.47
C ALA A 99 -7.59 -2.42 14.95
N GLU A 100 -7.94 -3.36 15.85
CA GLU A 100 -8.69 -4.56 15.50
C GLU A 100 -10.09 -4.21 14.97
N SER A 101 -10.75 -3.20 15.51
CA SER A 101 -12.04 -2.72 14.99
C SER A 101 -11.93 -2.21 13.55
N GLN A 102 -10.90 -1.41 13.23
CA GLN A 102 -10.71 -0.94 11.85
C GLN A 102 -10.37 -2.09 10.89
N LEU A 103 -9.53 -3.04 11.34
CA LEU A 103 -9.20 -4.22 10.56
C LEU A 103 -10.44 -5.08 10.28
N GLN A 104 -11.32 -5.27 11.27
CA GLN A 104 -12.56 -6.03 11.12
C GLN A 104 -13.47 -5.42 10.05
N LYS A 105 -13.59 -4.09 9.99
CA LYS A 105 -14.36 -3.42 8.94
C LYS A 105 -13.87 -3.79 7.55
N VAL A 106 -12.55 -3.80 7.34
CA VAL A 106 -11.95 -4.20 6.06
C VAL A 106 -12.25 -5.67 5.77
N THR A 107 -12.01 -6.58 6.71
CA THR A 107 -12.24 -8.01 6.46
C THR A 107 -13.70 -8.35 6.19
N THR A 108 -14.63 -7.67 6.88
CA THR A 108 -16.06 -7.84 6.66
C THR A 108 -16.48 -7.33 5.29
N ALA A 109 -16.04 -6.13 4.90
CA ALA A 109 -16.38 -5.56 3.59
C ALA A 109 -15.79 -6.36 2.42
N LYS A 110 -14.56 -6.87 2.58
CA LYS A 110 -13.85 -7.64 1.55
C LYS A 110 -14.15 -9.13 1.55
N HIS A 111 -14.92 -9.61 2.52
CA HIS A 111 -15.24 -11.04 2.69
C HIS A 111 -13.98 -11.92 2.75
N ILE A 112 -12.91 -11.44 3.40
CA ILE A 112 -11.66 -12.19 3.57
C ILE A 112 -11.50 -12.74 4.99
N SER A 113 -10.84 -13.88 5.09
CA SER A 113 -10.37 -14.43 6.36
C SER A 113 -8.91 -14.09 6.58
N ILE A 114 -8.55 -13.71 7.80
CA ILE A 114 -7.18 -13.30 8.15
C ILE A 114 -6.60 -14.16 9.26
N THR A 115 -5.29 -14.37 9.21
CA THR A 115 -4.52 -15.11 10.22
C THR A 115 -3.32 -14.29 10.70
N GLY A 116 -2.88 -14.51 11.94
CA GLY A 116 -1.72 -13.83 12.53
C GLY A 116 -1.69 -13.90 14.05
N GLY A 117 -0.50 -13.91 14.64
CA GLY A 117 -0.31 -14.01 16.10
C GLY A 117 -0.63 -12.72 16.87
N ASN A 118 -0.65 -11.58 16.19
CA ASN A 118 -1.06 -10.28 16.75
C ASN A 118 -1.74 -9.42 15.67
N THR A 119 -2.28 -8.26 16.06
CA THR A 119 -2.99 -7.35 15.15
C THR A 119 -2.13 -6.91 13.97
N LEU A 120 -0.84 -6.61 14.16
CA LEU A 120 0.05 -6.20 13.07
C LEU A 120 0.28 -7.33 12.05
N GLU A 121 0.39 -8.58 12.51
CA GLU A 121 0.46 -9.74 11.63
C GLU A 121 -0.85 -10.01 10.89
N LYS A 122 -1.99 -9.77 11.53
CA LYS A 122 -3.30 -9.84 10.87
C LYS A 122 -3.44 -8.75 9.79
N ILE A 123 -2.97 -7.53 10.05
CA ILE A 123 -2.91 -6.44 9.04
C ILE A 123 -2.00 -6.83 7.89
N LYS A 124 -0.82 -7.41 8.17
CA LYS A 124 0.09 -7.97 7.16
C LYS A 124 -0.62 -8.99 6.27
N ASN A 125 -1.37 -9.92 6.86
CA ASN A 125 -2.10 -10.92 6.11
C ASN A 125 -3.21 -10.30 5.23
N ALA A 126 -3.98 -9.34 5.75
CA ALA A 126 -4.97 -8.60 4.96
C ALA A 126 -4.33 -7.86 3.77
N ARG A 127 -3.21 -7.16 4.00
CA ARG A 127 -2.48 -6.46 2.93
C ARG A 127 -1.94 -7.41 1.86
N LEU A 128 -1.44 -8.59 2.23
CA LEU A 128 -1.00 -9.59 1.24
C LEU A 128 -2.15 -10.06 0.33
N GLN A 129 -3.37 -10.16 0.86
CA GLN A 129 -4.54 -10.58 0.09
C GLN A 129 -5.12 -9.45 -0.78
N LEU A 130 -5.09 -8.20 -0.31
CA LEU A 130 -5.81 -7.07 -0.91
C LEU A 130 -4.93 -6.07 -1.66
N MET A 131 -3.61 -6.11 -1.45
CA MET A 131 -2.71 -5.01 -1.84
C MET A 131 -1.44 -5.48 -2.55
N LEU A 132 -1.42 -6.71 -3.08
CA LEU A 132 -0.25 -7.33 -3.68
C LEU A 132 0.40 -6.46 -4.76
N TYR A 133 -0.40 -5.84 -5.64
CA TYR A 133 0.08 -5.01 -6.75
C TYR A 133 0.08 -3.51 -6.46
N THR A 134 -0.17 -3.12 -5.21
CA THR A 134 -0.15 -1.71 -4.82
C THR A 134 1.26 -1.26 -4.43
N ASN A 135 1.56 0.01 -4.70
CA ASN A 135 2.81 0.65 -4.33
C ASN A 135 3.03 0.77 -2.81
N THR A 136 1.99 0.64 -1.98
CA THR A 136 2.10 0.82 -0.52
C THR A 136 2.33 -0.48 0.25
N ASN A 137 2.13 -1.65 -0.35
CA ASN A 137 2.32 -2.92 0.34
C ASN A 137 3.79 -3.18 0.70
N PHE A 138 4.71 -2.95 -0.24
CA PHE A 138 6.15 -3.09 0.03
C PHE A 138 6.61 -2.14 1.14
N ALA A 139 6.12 -0.89 1.12
CA ALA A 139 6.38 0.11 2.16
C ALA A 139 5.98 -0.37 3.56
N PHE A 140 4.77 -0.94 3.67
CA PHE A 140 4.27 -1.54 4.91
C PHE A 140 5.16 -2.70 5.37
N MET A 141 5.51 -3.61 4.46
CA MET A 141 6.33 -4.77 4.78
C MET A 141 7.73 -4.35 5.26
N LYS A 142 8.31 -3.33 4.61
CA LYS A 142 9.63 -2.79 4.96
C LYS A 142 9.62 -2.13 6.35
N ARG A 143 8.73 -1.15 6.59
CA ARG A 143 8.72 -0.40 7.86
C ARG A 143 8.36 -1.24 9.09
N ASN A 144 7.71 -2.39 8.87
CA ASN A 144 7.36 -3.34 9.93
C ASN A 144 8.27 -4.58 10.00
N ASN A 145 9.43 -4.56 9.33
CA ASN A 145 10.42 -5.63 9.34
C ASN A 145 9.90 -6.99 8.83
N PHE A 146 8.91 -6.98 7.94
CA PHE A 146 8.37 -8.19 7.30
C PHE A 146 9.00 -8.49 5.94
N ALA A 147 9.52 -7.47 5.24
CA ALA A 147 9.92 -7.59 3.83
C ALA A 147 10.91 -8.73 3.55
N LYS A 148 11.97 -8.88 4.36
CA LYS A 148 12.96 -9.96 4.21
C LYS A 148 12.31 -11.35 4.20
N ASN A 149 11.48 -11.64 5.19
CA ASN A 149 10.86 -12.95 5.36
C ASN A 149 9.72 -13.20 4.38
N VAL A 150 8.91 -12.17 4.10
CA VAL A 150 7.75 -12.28 3.20
C VAL A 150 8.20 -12.44 1.75
N TYR A 151 9.25 -11.74 1.32
CA TYR A 151 9.70 -11.73 -0.07
C TYR A 151 10.97 -12.56 -0.32
N GLY A 152 11.58 -13.15 0.71
CA GLY A 152 12.81 -13.94 0.57
C GLY A 152 14.00 -13.13 0.05
N ILE A 153 14.11 -11.87 0.47
CA ILE A 153 15.14 -10.94 0.01
C ILE A 153 16.19 -10.68 1.10
N GLU A 154 17.43 -10.45 0.67
CA GLU A 154 18.47 -9.98 1.59
C GLU A 154 18.15 -8.59 2.15
N GLU A 155 18.72 -8.28 3.32
CA GLU A 155 18.40 -7.05 4.04
C GLU A 155 18.74 -5.79 3.24
N TYR A 156 19.87 -5.81 2.51
CA TYR A 156 20.28 -4.70 1.64
C TYR A 156 19.38 -4.50 0.41
N ARG A 157 18.65 -5.55 -0.03
CA ARG A 157 17.73 -5.49 -1.19
C ARG A 157 16.38 -4.85 -0.86
N GLN A 158 16.22 -4.32 0.34
CA GLN A 158 15.11 -3.44 0.69
C GLN A 158 15.26 -2.01 0.11
N LEU A 159 16.42 -1.71 -0.46
CA LEU A 159 16.71 -0.54 -1.28
C LEU A 159 17.14 -1.02 -2.66
N LEU A 160 16.73 -0.31 -3.71
CA LEU A 160 17.26 -0.57 -5.05
C LEU A 160 18.71 -0.07 -5.13
N PRO A 161 19.56 -0.65 -6.00
CA PRO A 161 20.86 -0.05 -6.27
C PRO A 161 20.67 1.36 -6.84
N ILE A 162 21.56 2.27 -6.47
CA ILE A 162 21.68 3.56 -7.15
C ILE A 162 22.03 3.27 -8.62
N PRO A 163 21.33 3.87 -9.60
CA PRO A 163 21.62 3.64 -11.01
C PRO A 163 23.07 3.98 -11.35
N GLU A 164 23.72 3.14 -12.15
CA GLU A 164 25.14 3.30 -12.53
C GLU A 164 25.42 4.67 -13.17
N GLN A 165 24.48 5.16 -13.99
CA GLN A 165 24.58 6.49 -14.59
C GLN A 165 24.67 7.62 -13.56
N GLU A 166 23.99 7.50 -12.42
CA GLU A 166 24.07 8.49 -11.34
C GLU A 166 25.44 8.45 -10.66
N LEU A 167 26.01 7.26 -10.46
CA LEU A 167 27.37 7.08 -9.90
C LEU A 167 28.45 7.62 -10.85
N MET A 168 28.30 7.41 -12.16
CA MET A 168 29.22 7.95 -13.17
C MET A 168 29.14 9.48 -13.26
N THR A 169 27.94 10.04 -13.15
CA THR A 169 27.71 11.49 -13.26
C THR A 169 28.14 12.24 -12.00
N ASN A 170 27.99 11.62 -10.82
CA ASN A 170 28.38 12.19 -9.55
C ASN A 170 29.40 11.28 -8.83
N PRO A 171 30.71 11.50 -9.03
CA PRO A 171 31.75 10.70 -8.39
C PRO A 171 31.78 10.76 -6.86
N SER A 172 31.06 11.71 -6.23
CA SER A 172 30.93 11.80 -4.77
C SER A 172 29.78 10.93 -4.23
N MET A 173 28.94 10.36 -5.10
CA MET A 173 27.86 9.46 -4.72
C MET A 173 28.41 8.06 -4.45
N THR A 174 28.04 7.46 -3.32
CA THR A 174 28.42 6.09 -2.95
C THR A 174 27.23 5.17 -3.11
N GLN A 175 27.47 3.95 -3.59
CA GLN A 175 26.43 2.92 -3.74
C GLN A 175 25.77 2.58 -2.39
N ASN A 176 24.50 2.17 -2.44
CA ASN A 176 23.80 1.59 -1.30
C ASN A 176 24.57 0.37 -0.77
N PRO A 177 24.78 0.24 0.55
CA PRO A 177 25.57 -0.85 1.11
C PRO A 177 25.08 -2.23 0.64
N GLY A 178 26.00 -3.10 0.21
CA GLY A 178 25.71 -4.47 -0.22
C GLY A 178 25.45 -4.66 -1.73
N TYR A 179 25.40 -3.58 -2.51
CA TYR A 179 25.38 -3.59 -3.97
C TYR A 179 26.75 -3.32 -4.60
#